data_AF-A0A2L2N3S4-F1
#
_entry.id   AF-A0A2L2N3S4-F1
#
_cell.length_a   1.000
_cell.length_b   1.000
_cell.length_c   1.000
_cell.angle_alpha   90.00
_cell.angle_beta   90.00
_cell.angle_gamma   90.00
#
_symmetry.space_group_name_H-M   'P 1'
#
loop_
_entity.id
_entity.type
_entity.pdbx_description
1 polymer ?
#
loop_
_entity_poly.entity_id
_entity_poly.type
_entity_poly.pdbx_seq_one_letter_code
_entity_poly.pdbx_strand_id
1 'polypeptide(L)' 'MSLQEVIKLAKQLSTVDKVRLIQQIAPDIERELTDKLSTLPRESLWGLCADLGNASSADEIDIARSEEWASFPREDI' A
#
# COMPACT_ATOMS: atom_id res chain seq x y z
N MET A 1 -1.70 22.48 -26.20
CA MET A 1 -0.39 21.99 -25.74
C MET A 1 -0.34 20.50 -26.00
N SER A 2 0.58 20.03 -26.83
CA SER A 2 0.77 18.61 -27.14
C SER A 2 1.85 17.99 -26.25
N LEU A 3 1.81 16.66 -26.08
CA LEU A 3 2.86 15.94 -25.34
C LEU A 3 4.26 16.20 -25.93
N GLN A 4 4.36 16.30 -27.26
CA GLN A 4 5.63 16.59 -27.95
C GLN A 4 6.17 17.97 -27.59
N GLU A 5 5.29 18.98 -27.48
CA GLU A 5 5.68 20.33 -27.02
C GLU A 5 6.19 20.30 -25.59
N VAL A 6 5.52 19.56 -24.69
CA VAL A 6 5.93 19.42 -23.28
C VAL A 6 7.27 18.72 -23.16
N ILE A 7 7.50 17.63 -23.92
CA ILE A 7 8.79 16.93 -23.94
C ILE A 7 9.89 17.85 -24.43
N LYS A 8 9.64 18.67 -25.46
CA LYS A 8 10.62 19.62 -25.97
C LYS A 8 11.02 20.65 -24.90
N LEU A 9 10.06 21.16 -24.14
CA LEU A 9 10.30 22.09 -23.03
C LEU A 9 11.02 21.42 -21.86
N ALA A 10 10.58 20.23 -21.44
CA ALA A 10 11.21 19.48 -20.36
C ALA A 10 12.68 19.12 -20.68
N LYS A 11 13.01 18.89 -21.95
CA LYS A 11 14.40 18.64 -22.39
C LYS A 11 15.33 19.84 -22.19
N GLN A 12 14.80 21.06 -22.20
CA GLN A 12 15.57 22.30 -22.00
C GLN A 12 15.94 22.55 -20.53
N LEU A 13 15.30 21.85 -19.59
CA LEU A 13 15.60 21.95 -18.17
C LEU A 13 16.99 21.40 -17.82
N SER A 14 17.56 21.93 -16.73
CA SER A 14 18.75 21.35 -16.10
C SER A 14 18.46 19.93 -15.61
N THR A 15 19.49 19.11 -15.39
CA THR A 15 19.30 17.75 -14.85
C THR A 15 18.59 17.77 -13.50
N VAL A 16 18.90 18.74 -12.64
CA VAL A 16 18.26 18.89 -11.31
C VAL A 16 16.77 19.23 -11.47
N ASP A 17 16.43 20.13 -12.38
CA ASP A 17 15.04 20.52 -12.60
C ASP A 17 14.21 19.43 -13.27
N LYS A 18 14.83 18.58 -14.11
CA LYS A 18 14.19 17.36 -14.64
C LYS A 18 13.81 16.41 -13.51
N VAL A 19 14.69 16.22 -12.53
CA VAL A 19 14.39 15.38 -11.35
C VAL A 19 13.26 15.98 -10.53
N ARG A 20 13.27 17.30 -10.31
CA ARG A 20 12.18 18.01 -9.61
C ARG A 20 10.83 17.89 -10.33
N LEU A 21 10.83 18.00 -11.66
CA LEU A 21 9.64 17.81 -12.48
C LEU A 21 9.06 16.41 -12.31
N ILE A 22 9.91 15.38 -12.34
CA ILE A 22 9.50 13.98 -12.11
C ILE A 22 8.92 13.84 -10.69
N GLN A 23 9.58 14.38 -9.67
CA GLN A 23 9.12 14.31 -8.28
C GLN A 23 7.75 14.97 -8.07
N GLN A 24 7.44 16.05 -8.81
CA GLN A 24 6.15 16.72 -8.73
C GLN A 24 5.04 15.95 -9.45
N ILE A 25 5.33 15.34 -10.59
CA ILE A 25 4.30 14.68 -11.43
C ILE A 25 4.06 13.23 -11.02
N ALA A 26 5.08 12.53 -10.50
CA ALA A 26 4.97 11.11 -10.15
C ALA A 26 3.82 10.79 -9.16
N PRO A 27 3.59 11.56 -8.08
CA PRO A 27 2.49 11.28 -7.15
C PRO A 27 1.10 11.38 -7.80
N ASP A 28 0.92 12.32 -8.72
CA ASP A 28 -0.35 12.47 -9.45
C ASP A 28 -0.62 11.25 -10.34
N ILE A 29 0.42 10.75 -11.01
CA ILE A 29 0.35 9.51 -11.81
C ILE A 29 0.00 8.31 -10.91
N GLU A 30 0.67 8.16 -9.77
CA GLU A 30 0.42 7.07 -8.82
C GLU A 30 -1.03 7.07 -8.32
N ARG A 31 -1.56 8.27 -8.01
CA ARG A 31 -2.95 8.44 -7.58
C ARG A 31 -3.92 8.06 -8.67
N GLU A 32 -3.73 8.55 -9.90
CA GLU A 32 -4.60 8.20 -11.03
C GLU A 32 -4.58 6.71 -11.34
N LEU A 33 -3.43 6.04 -11.19
CA LEU A 33 -3.31 4.60 -11.37
C LEU A 33 -4.01 3.83 -10.24
N THR A 34 -3.88 4.29 -8.99
CA THR A 34 -4.54 3.68 -7.82
C THR A 34 -6.05 3.85 -7.89
N ASP A 35 -6.53 5.03 -8.28
CA ASP A 35 -7.96 5.29 -8.47
C ASP A 35 -8.52 4.42 -9.60
N LYS A 36 -7.76 4.16 -10.67
CA LYS A 36 -8.13 3.19 -11.71
C LYS A 36 -8.17 1.76 -11.18
N LEU A 37 -7.23 1.35 -10.33
CA LEU A 37 -7.25 0.03 -9.68
C LEU A 37 -8.49 -0.14 -8.78
N SER A 38 -9.02 0.95 -8.19
CA SER A 38 -10.24 0.90 -7.40
C SER A 38 -11.51 0.59 -8.21
N THR A 39 -11.45 0.74 -9.54
CA THR A 39 -12.54 0.39 -10.47
C THR A 39 -12.51 -1.08 -10.90
N LEU A 40 -11.44 -1.82 -10.58
CA LEU A 40 -11.42 -3.26 -10.80
C LEU A 40 -12.40 -3.93 -9.83
N PRO A 41 -13.15 -4.95 -10.27
CA PRO A 41 -13.98 -5.73 -9.36
C PRO A 41 -13.09 -6.28 -8.24
N ARG A 42 -13.40 -5.90 -6.99
CA ARG A 42 -12.67 -6.39 -5.83
C ARG A 42 -12.90 -7.89 -5.72
N GLU A 43 -11.82 -8.65 -5.62
CA GLU A 43 -11.92 -10.07 -5.29
C GLU A 43 -12.43 -10.22 -3.85
N SER A 44 -13.27 -11.23 -3.64
CA SER A 44 -13.74 -11.56 -2.29
C SER A 44 -12.55 -12.08 -1.46
N LEU A 45 -12.36 -11.53 -0.26
CA LEU A 45 -11.41 -12.09 0.71
C LEU A 45 -11.90 -13.41 1.33
N TRP A 46 -13.14 -13.80 1.02
CA TRP A 46 -13.69 -15.07 1.48
C TRP A 46 -12.90 -16.24 0.90
N GLY A 47 -12.32 -17.07 1.77
CA GLY A 47 -11.51 -18.22 1.37
C GLY A 47 -10.03 -17.91 1.14
N LEU A 48 -9.57 -16.67 1.38
CA LEU A 48 -8.15 -16.31 1.26
C LEU A 48 -7.24 -17.20 2.11
N CYS A 49 -7.71 -17.66 3.26
CA CYS A 49 -6.98 -18.53 4.18
C CYS A 49 -7.46 -19.99 4.14
N ALA A 50 -8.17 -20.43 3.09
CA ALA A 50 -8.73 -21.78 3.04
C ALA A 50 -7.65 -22.88 3.03
N ASP A 51 -6.45 -22.55 2.56
CA ASP A 51 -5.26 -23.39 2.55
C ASP A 51 -4.63 -23.57 3.94
N LEU A 52 -4.89 -22.65 4.88
CA LEU A 52 -4.42 -22.73 6.26
C LEU A 52 -5.21 -23.77 7.10
N GLY A 53 -6.23 -24.39 6.51
CA GLY A 53 -7.05 -25.41 7.16
C GLY A 53 -8.12 -24.82 8.07
N ASN A 54 -8.52 -25.58 9.08
CA ASN A 54 -9.57 -25.12 10.00
C ASN A 54 -9.06 -23.98 10.86
N ALA A 55 -9.87 -22.92 10.99
CA ALA A 55 -9.55 -21.83 11.89
C ALA A 55 -9.46 -22.35 13.33
N SER A 56 -8.53 -21.77 14.11
CA SER A 56 -8.45 -22.01 15.55
C SER A 56 -9.78 -21.67 16.23
N SER A 57 -10.11 -22.44 17.25
CA SER A 57 -11.25 -22.16 18.13
C SER A 57 -11.02 -20.88 18.93
N ALA A 58 -12.11 -20.30 19.47
CA ALA A 58 -12.02 -19.12 20.32
C ALA A 58 -11.13 -19.37 21.55
N ASP A 59 -11.24 -20.54 22.16
CA ASP A 59 -10.46 -20.92 23.35
C ASP A 59 -8.96 -21.00 23.03
N GLU A 60 -8.57 -21.60 21.89
CA GLU A 60 -7.18 -21.65 21.43
C GLU A 60 -6.61 -20.25 21.18
N ILE A 61 -7.41 -19.34 20.61
CA ILE A 61 -7.02 -17.94 20.38
C ILE A 61 -6.81 -17.22 21.71
N ASP A 62 -7.68 -17.43 22.69
CA ASP A 62 -7.60 -16.78 24.00
C ASP A 62 -6.39 -17.27 24.80
N ILE A 63 -6.10 -18.58 24.75
CA ILE A 63 -4.88 -19.16 25.33
C ILE A 63 -3.64 -18.54 24.71
N ALA A 64 -3.51 -18.59 23.37
CA ALA A 64 -2.35 -18.04 22.67
C ALA A 64 -2.17 -16.54 22.97
N ARG A 65 -3.25 -15.77 23.00
CA ARG A 65 -3.20 -14.34 23.39
C ARG A 65 -2.66 -14.17 24.81
N SER A 66 -3.13 -14.97 25.75
CA SER A 66 -2.69 -14.90 27.15
C SER A 66 -1.22 -15.26 27.32
N GLU A 67 -0.73 -16.27 26.58
CA GLU A 67 0.67 -16.73 26.59
C GLU A 67 1.61 -15.67 26.02
N GLU A 68 1.29 -15.14 24.84
CA GLU A 68 2.07 -14.07 24.21
C GLU A 68 2.13 -12.82 25.11
N TRP A 69 1.00 -12.44 25.71
CA TRP A 69 0.88 -11.26 26.55
C TRP A 69 1.42 -11.46 27.98
N ALA A 70 1.71 -12.70 28.40
CA ALA A 70 2.26 -12.98 29.72
C ALA A 70 3.66 -12.39 29.92
N SER A 71 4.42 -12.25 28.82
CA SER A 71 5.79 -11.71 28.83
C SER A 71 5.86 -10.21 28.58
N PHE A 72 4.72 -9.55 28.32
CA PHE A 72 4.70 -8.09 28.14
C PHE A 72 4.80 -7.39 29.51
N PRO A 73 5.76 -6.46 29.68
CA PRO A 73 5.86 -5.68 30.91
C PRO A 73 4.55 -4.94 31.17
N ARG A 74 3.95 -5.15 32.35
CA ARG A 74 2.72 -4.45 32.77
C ARG A 74 3.01 -3.17 33.55
N GLU A 75 4.26 -2.71 33.53
CA GLU A 75 4.71 -1.52 34.22
C GLU A 75 4.41 -0.28 33.37
N ASP A 76 3.12 0.03 33.25
CA ASP A 76 2.62 1.36 32.89
C ASP A 76 1.36 1.65 33.75
N ILE A 77 1.59 1.94 35.03
CA ILE A 77 0.73 2.82 35.86
C ILE A 77 1.63 3.68 36.74
#